data_AF-A0A954QH97-F1
#
_entry.id   AF-A0A954QH97-F1
#
_cell.length_a   1.000
_cell.length_b   1.000
_cell.length_c   1.000
_cell.angle_alpha   90.00
_cell.angle_beta   90.00
_cell.angle_gamma   90.00
#
_symmetry.space_group_name_H-M   'P 1'
#
loop_
_entity.id
_entity.type
_entity.pdbx_description
1 polymer ?
#
loop_
_entity_poly.entity_id
_entity_poly.type
_entity_poly.pdbx_seq_one_letter_code
_entity_poly.pdbx_strand_id
1 'polypeptide(L)'
;MATPHSTTDTDSLVELSDEELWRRVQQASDASAFAIVHKRYASRVAAVVARFCRASADIDSVCQEVWLKAWLSCSQYRHESNLAGWLMAIARSKAIDRQRQLSRARETSLAGEWNEPVADDQHATLNPALAAAKECLETLRNKKTQVWQLRLQGVGDEEIAARLNVASVGTIYRYASEAKKSIHDCVRAKLR
;
A
#
# COMPACT_ATOMS: atom_id res chain seq x y z
N MET A 1 26.23 -35.40 -10.44
CA MET A 1 25.84 -34.09 -11.03
C MET A 1 24.75 -33.48 -10.17
N ALA A 2 25.11 -32.59 -9.26
CA ALA A 2 24.19 -31.74 -8.51
C ALA A 2 24.92 -30.42 -8.30
N THR A 3 24.44 -29.34 -8.92
CA THR A 3 24.98 -27.99 -8.75
C THR A 3 24.34 -27.35 -7.51
N PRO A 4 25.12 -26.89 -6.52
CA PRO A 4 24.62 -26.05 -5.45
C PRO A 4 24.67 -24.60 -5.94
N HIS A 5 23.53 -23.96 -6.18
CA HIS A 5 23.48 -22.52 -6.48
C HIS A 5 22.41 -21.84 -5.60
N SER A 6 22.88 -20.86 -4.83
CA SER A 6 22.19 -19.59 -4.56
C SER A 6 21.20 -19.47 -3.39
N THR A 7 21.57 -19.86 -2.16
CA THR A 7 20.90 -19.35 -0.95
C THR A 7 21.51 -18.06 -0.40
N THR A 8 22.78 -17.77 -0.67
CA THR A 8 23.50 -16.61 -0.11
C THR A 8 23.16 -15.27 -0.76
N ASP A 9 22.68 -15.28 -2.02
CA ASP A 9 22.47 -14.06 -2.80
C ASP A 9 21.16 -13.34 -2.44
N THR A 10 20.10 -14.11 -2.15
CA THR A 10 18.79 -13.55 -1.75
C THR A 10 18.82 -12.88 -0.38
N ASP A 11 19.61 -13.41 0.57
CA ASP A 11 19.69 -12.85 1.93
C ASP A 11 20.32 -11.44 1.92
N SER A 12 21.31 -11.23 1.04
CA SER A 12 21.92 -9.90 0.82
C SER A 12 20.95 -8.87 0.25
N LEU A 13 19.98 -9.29 -0.57
CA LEU A 13 18.96 -8.42 -1.15
C LEU A 13 17.94 -7.93 -0.11
N VAL A 14 17.67 -8.73 0.92
CA VAL A 14 16.67 -8.40 1.96
C VAL A 14 17.12 -7.23 2.83
N GLU A 15 18.42 -6.95 2.92
CA GLU A 15 18.96 -5.82 3.70
C GLU A 15 19.03 -4.51 2.92
N LEU A 16 18.90 -4.57 1.59
CA LEU A 16 19.03 -3.38 0.75
C LEU A 16 17.88 -2.38 0.98
N SER A 17 18.20 -1.10 0.82
CA SER A 17 17.20 -0.04 0.85
C SER A 17 16.20 -0.22 -0.31
N ASP A 18 14.98 0.30 -0.12
CA ASP A 18 13.95 0.24 -1.17
C ASP A 18 14.40 0.92 -2.47
N GLU A 19 15.19 1.98 -2.35
CA GLU A 19 15.74 2.71 -3.49
C GLU A 19 16.80 1.91 -4.24
N GLU A 20 17.66 1.19 -3.53
CA GLU A 20 18.67 0.31 -4.14
C GLU A 20 18.01 -0.85 -4.87
N LEU A 21 17.03 -1.50 -4.23
CA LEU A 21 16.24 -2.57 -4.83
C LEU A 21 15.57 -2.08 -6.12
N TRP A 22 14.93 -0.91 -6.07
CA TRP A 22 14.25 -0.37 -7.24
C TRP A 22 15.20 0.08 -8.36
N ARG A 23 16.41 0.50 -8.01
CA ARG A 23 17.46 0.79 -9.02
C ARG A 23 17.88 -0.49 -9.76
N ARG A 24 18.05 -1.61 -9.05
CA ARG A 24 18.33 -2.92 -9.66
C ARG A 24 17.21 -3.38 -10.59
N VAL A 25 15.96 -3.19 -10.18
CA VAL A 25 14.79 -3.46 -11.03
C VAL A 25 14.86 -2.64 -12.33
N GLN A 26 15.17 -1.35 -12.25
CA GLN A 26 15.26 -0.47 -13.43
C GLN A 26 16.40 -0.82 -14.38
N GLN A 27 17.58 -1.13 -13.83
CA GLN A 27 18.80 -1.30 -14.63
C GLN A 27 18.93 -2.69 -15.24
N ALA A 28 18.53 -3.72 -14.50
CA ALA A 28 18.78 -5.11 -14.88
C ALA A 28 17.50 -5.92 -15.10
N SER A 29 16.31 -5.33 -14.92
CA SER A 29 15.04 -6.09 -14.84
C SER A 29 15.16 -7.23 -13.82
N ASP A 30 15.79 -6.94 -12.68
CA ASP A 30 16.06 -7.92 -11.63
C ASP A 30 14.76 -8.35 -10.94
N ALA A 31 14.25 -9.52 -11.32
CA ALA A 31 13.04 -10.10 -10.78
C ALA A 31 13.16 -10.42 -9.27
N SER A 32 14.36 -10.74 -8.78
CA SER A 32 14.59 -11.03 -7.36
C SER A 32 14.47 -9.76 -6.52
N ALA A 33 15.05 -8.65 -6.98
CA ALA A 33 14.89 -7.35 -6.34
C ALA A 33 13.42 -6.91 -6.30
N PHE A 34 12.69 -7.11 -7.40
CA PHE A 34 11.26 -6.82 -7.46
C PHE A 34 10.44 -7.69 -6.51
N ALA A 35 10.77 -8.97 -6.38
CA ALA A 35 10.09 -9.87 -5.44
C ALA A 35 10.24 -9.42 -3.97
N ILE A 36 11.41 -8.89 -3.59
CA ILE A 36 11.60 -8.30 -2.26
C ILE A 36 10.73 -7.05 -2.07
N VAL A 37 10.68 -6.15 -3.06
CA VAL A 37 9.82 -4.97 -3.01
C VAL A 37 8.35 -5.39 -2.93
N HIS A 38 7.92 -6.34 -3.76
CA HIS A 38 6.58 -6.92 -3.71
C HIS A 38 6.25 -7.42 -2.29
N LYS A 39 7.12 -8.24 -1.69
CA LYS A 39 6.93 -8.76 -0.33
C LYS A 39 6.81 -7.65 0.73
N ARG A 40 7.61 -6.58 0.62
CA ARG A 40 7.59 -5.45 1.56
C ARG A 40 6.31 -4.61 1.46
N TYR A 41 5.71 -4.51 0.28
CA TYR A 41 4.66 -3.54 -0.02
C TYR A 41 3.30 -4.15 -0.37
N ALA A 42 3.21 -5.46 -0.62
CA ALA A 42 1.98 -6.16 -1.02
C ALA A 42 0.81 -5.89 -0.08
N SER A 43 1.02 -5.96 1.24
CA SER A 43 -0.03 -5.70 2.23
C SER A 43 -0.55 -4.26 2.18
N ARG A 44 0.34 -3.29 1.92
CA ARG A 44 -0.02 -1.87 1.82
C ARG A 44 -0.78 -1.58 0.52
N VAL A 45 -0.35 -2.18 -0.59
CA VAL A 45 -1.04 -2.09 -1.88
C VAL A 45 -2.46 -2.68 -1.76
N ALA A 46 -2.58 -3.89 -1.22
CA ALA A 46 -3.87 -4.54 -1.00
C ALA A 46 -4.78 -3.70 -0.10
N ALA A 47 -4.24 -3.12 0.98
CA ALA A 47 -5.00 -2.24 1.86
C ALA A 47 -5.50 -0.96 1.17
N VAL A 48 -4.73 -0.39 0.22
CA VAL A 48 -5.21 0.76 -0.57
C VAL A 48 -6.32 0.34 -1.53
N VAL A 49 -6.14 -0.77 -2.26
CA VAL A 49 -7.12 -1.29 -3.22
C VAL A 49 -8.45 -1.65 -2.54
N ALA A 50 -8.40 -2.33 -1.39
CA ALA A 50 -9.57 -2.73 -0.61
C ALA A 50 -10.42 -1.55 -0.10
N ARG A 51 -9.93 -0.31 -0.16
CA ARG A 51 -10.73 0.88 0.18
C ARG A 51 -11.71 1.27 -0.93
N PHE A 52 -11.48 0.80 -2.16
CA PHE A 52 -12.29 1.15 -3.33
C PHE A 52 -13.06 -0.07 -3.89
N CYS A 53 -12.52 -1.27 -3.70
CA CYS A 53 -13.12 -2.53 -4.14
C CYS A 53 -13.76 -3.26 -2.95
N ARG A 54 -14.97 -3.82 -3.13
CA ARG A 54 -15.70 -4.53 -2.07
C ARG A 54 -15.51 -6.05 -2.09
N ALA A 55 -15.35 -6.65 -3.26
CA ALA A 55 -15.20 -8.10 -3.41
C ALA A 55 -13.71 -8.51 -3.39
N SER A 56 -13.38 -9.63 -2.72
CA SER A 56 -12.00 -10.13 -2.64
C SER A 56 -11.38 -10.40 -4.02
N ALA A 57 -12.17 -10.99 -4.93
CA ALA A 57 -11.72 -11.27 -6.30
C ALA A 57 -11.31 -10.01 -7.08
N ASP A 58 -12.00 -8.88 -6.86
CA ASP A 58 -11.64 -7.60 -7.46
C ASP A 58 -10.34 -7.04 -6.86
N ILE A 59 -10.13 -7.23 -5.55
CA ILE A 59 -8.93 -6.75 -4.86
C ILE A 59 -7.70 -7.45 -5.43
N ASP A 60 -7.74 -8.78 -5.54
CA ASP A 60 -6.60 -9.56 -6.04
C ASP A 60 -6.27 -9.22 -7.50
N SER A 61 -7.29 -9.12 -8.36
CA SER A 61 -7.12 -8.74 -9.76
C SER A 61 -6.50 -7.34 -9.90
N VAL A 62 -7.00 -6.35 -9.14
CA VAL A 62 -6.45 -5.00 -9.18
C VAL A 62 -5.04 -4.96 -8.62
N CYS A 63 -4.73 -5.71 -7.56
CA CYS A 63 -3.37 -5.81 -7.04
C CYS A 63 -2.39 -6.37 -8.09
N GLN A 64 -2.79 -7.40 -8.84
CA GLN A 64 -1.98 -7.92 -9.94
C GLN A 64 -1.71 -6.86 -11.01
N GLU A 65 -2.74 -6.10 -11.40
CA GLU A 65 -2.56 -5.00 -12.36
C GLU A 65 -1.62 -3.90 -11.85
N VAL A 66 -1.66 -3.60 -10.54
CA VAL A 66 -0.77 -2.63 -9.92
C VAL A 66 0.68 -3.09 -10.03
N TRP A 67 0.96 -4.35 -9.70
CA TRP A 67 2.31 -4.90 -9.77
C TRP A 67 2.81 -5.03 -11.21
N LEU A 68 1.94 -5.44 -12.14
CA LEU A 68 2.27 -5.48 -13.56
C LEU A 68 2.58 -4.07 -14.09
N LYS A 69 1.79 -3.06 -13.70
CA LYS A 69 2.04 -1.67 -14.08
C LYS A 69 3.33 -1.13 -13.47
N ALA A 70 3.61 -1.46 -12.21
CA ALA A 70 4.85 -1.07 -11.53
C ALA A 70 6.08 -1.68 -12.23
N TRP A 71 6.00 -2.95 -12.62
CA TRP A 71 7.06 -3.62 -13.40
C TRP A 71 7.26 -2.96 -14.76
N LEU A 72 6.19 -2.78 -15.55
CA LEU A 72 6.26 -2.22 -16.90
C LEU A 72 6.66 -0.74 -16.93
N SER A 73 6.39 0.01 -15.86
CA SER A 73 6.69 1.44 -15.77
C SER A 73 7.87 1.73 -14.84
N CYS A 74 8.66 0.71 -14.48
CA CYS A 74 9.79 0.87 -13.56
C CYS A 74 10.79 1.91 -14.06
N SER A 75 11.07 1.94 -15.37
CA SER A 75 11.99 2.88 -16.02
C SER A 75 11.52 4.35 -16.00
N GLN A 76 10.24 4.59 -15.73
CA GLN A 76 9.66 5.94 -15.66
C GLN A 76 9.72 6.52 -14.25
N TYR A 77 10.12 5.71 -13.26
CA TYR A 77 10.24 6.16 -11.89
C TYR A 77 11.42 7.12 -11.74
N ARG A 78 11.11 8.40 -11.61
CA ARG A 78 12.07 9.44 -11.27
C ARG A 78 12.17 9.46 -9.76
N HIS A 79 13.33 9.14 -9.22
CA HIS A 79 13.68 9.06 -7.78
C HIS A 79 13.37 10.33 -6.94
N GLU A 80 12.62 11.29 -7.48
CA GLU A 80 12.14 12.51 -6.87
C GLU A 80 11.05 12.28 -5.80
N SER A 81 10.39 11.12 -5.81
CA SER A 81 9.39 10.71 -4.81
C SER A 81 9.80 9.39 -4.16
N ASN A 82 9.42 9.15 -2.90
CA ASN A 82 9.67 7.85 -2.24
C ASN A 82 8.88 6.74 -2.96
N LEU A 83 9.52 5.61 -3.24
CA LEU A 83 8.97 4.40 -3.88
C LEU A 83 7.60 4.01 -3.30
N ALA A 84 7.45 4.10 -1.98
CA ALA A 84 6.19 3.82 -1.31
C ALA A 84 5.05 4.70 -1.86
N GLY A 85 5.28 6.00 -2.00
CA GLY A 85 4.30 6.95 -2.52
C GLY A 85 3.94 6.68 -3.97
N TRP A 86 4.93 6.37 -4.80
CA TRP A 86 4.72 6.01 -6.21
C TRP A 86 3.89 4.74 -6.37
N LEU A 87 4.20 3.68 -5.61
CA LEU A 87 3.40 2.44 -5.60
C LEU A 87 1.97 2.69 -5.12
N MET A 88 1.77 3.51 -4.08
CA MET A 88 0.42 3.85 -3.60
C MET A 88 -0.35 4.68 -4.63
N ALA A 89 0.32 5.54 -5.41
CA ALA A 89 -0.31 6.31 -6.48
C ALA A 89 -0.82 5.39 -7.60
N ILE A 90 -0.02 4.40 -8.04
CA ILE A 90 -0.45 3.39 -9.01
C ILE A 90 -1.65 2.61 -8.46
N ALA A 91 -1.56 2.15 -7.21
CA ALA A 91 -2.64 1.42 -6.54
C ALA A 91 -3.95 2.19 -6.51
N ARG A 92 -3.89 3.45 -6.10
CA ARG A 92 -5.06 4.34 -6.04
C ARG A 92 -5.68 4.55 -7.43
N SER A 93 -4.86 4.85 -8.44
CA SER A 93 -5.36 5.07 -9.81
C SER A 93 -6.08 3.83 -10.33
N LYS A 94 -5.46 2.65 -10.20
CA LYS A 94 -6.05 1.37 -10.63
C LYS A 94 -7.33 1.02 -9.88
N ALA A 95 -7.36 1.24 -8.58
CA ALA A 95 -8.54 0.98 -7.76
C ALA A 95 -9.72 1.91 -8.12
N ILE A 96 -9.45 3.19 -8.38
CA ILE A 96 -10.46 4.17 -8.85
C ILE A 96 -10.98 3.79 -10.24
N ASP A 97 -10.10 3.38 -11.15
CA ASP A 97 -10.50 2.94 -12.49
C ASP A 97 -11.42 1.72 -12.41
N ARG A 98 -11.09 0.71 -11.58
CA ARG A 98 -11.95 -0.44 -11.35
C ARG A 98 -13.30 -0.04 -10.74
N GLN A 99 -13.29 0.83 -9.73
CA GLN A 99 -14.52 1.34 -9.13
C GLN A 99 -15.42 2.02 -10.17
N ARG A 100 -14.85 2.85 -11.05
CA ARG A 100 -15.59 3.53 -12.14
C ARG A 100 -16.15 2.55 -13.15
N GLN A 101 -15.43 1.47 -13.46
CA GLN A 101 -15.93 0.41 -14.35
C GLN A 101 -17.11 -0.33 -13.71
N LEU A 102 -17.02 -0.67 -12.43
CA LEU A 102 -18.10 -1.33 -11.69
C LEU A 102 -19.34 -0.45 -11.57
N SER A 103 -19.19 0.84 -11.30
CA SER A 103 -20.32 1.78 -11.29
C SER A 103 -21.01 1.86 -12.66
N ARG A 104 -20.24 1.96 -13.75
CA ARG A 104 -20.79 1.98 -15.12
C ARG A 104 -21.46 0.67 -15.50
N ALA A 105 -20.86 -0.46 -15.13
CA ALA A 105 -21.45 -1.79 -15.33
C ALA A 105 -22.77 -1.91 -14.57
N ARG A 106 -22.84 -1.38 -13.33
CA ARG A 106 -24.09 -1.34 -12.57
C ARG A 106 -25.15 -0.45 -13.22
N GLU A 107 -24.77 0.71 -13.75
CA GLU A 107 -25.67 1.60 -14.50
C GLU A 107 -26.20 0.97 -15.79
N THR A 108 -25.40 0.13 -16.46
CA THR A 108 -25.83 -0.62 -17.66
C THR A 108 -26.61 -1.89 -17.31
N SER A 109 -26.30 -2.56 -16.21
CA SER A 109 -27.04 -3.73 -15.70
C SER A 109 -28.37 -3.37 -15.02
N LEU A 110 -28.61 -2.11 -14.65
CA LEU A 110 -29.94 -1.66 -14.20
C LEU A 110 -31.01 -1.72 -15.32
N ALA A 111 -30.63 -2.06 -16.56
CA ALA A 111 -31.53 -2.44 -17.64
C ALA A 111 -31.82 -3.97 -17.72
N GLY A 112 -31.24 -4.79 -16.85
CA GLY A 112 -31.39 -6.25 -16.87
C GLY A 112 -30.99 -6.91 -15.55
N GLU A 113 -32.02 -7.31 -14.81
CA GLU A 113 -32.02 -8.26 -13.68
C GLU A 113 -31.27 -7.89 -12.39
N TRP A 114 -32.03 -8.01 -11.30
CA TRP A 114 -31.58 -7.90 -9.92
C TRP A 114 -30.57 -9.00 -9.61
N ASN A 115 -29.30 -8.64 -9.49
CA ASN A 115 -28.30 -9.58 -9.01
C ASN A 115 -28.22 -9.55 -7.48
N GLU A 116 -28.39 -10.74 -6.90
CA GLU A 116 -28.33 -11.10 -5.49
C GLU A 116 -27.10 -10.49 -4.78
N PRO A 117 -27.20 -10.13 -3.49
CA PRO A 117 -26.04 -9.68 -2.74
C PRO A 117 -25.05 -10.84 -2.62
N VAL A 118 -23.93 -10.73 -3.35
CA VAL A 118 -22.77 -11.59 -3.16
C VAL A 118 -22.43 -11.57 -1.67
N ALA A 119 -22.48 -12.76 -1.07
CA ALA A 119 -22.26 -13.00 0.33
C ALA A 119 -21.01 -12.25 0.82
N ASP A 120 -21.19 -11.57 1.95
CA ASP A 120 -20.14 -11.07 2.82
C ASP A 120 -19.14 -12.20 3.03
N ASP A 121 -17.97 -12.09 2.39
CA ASP A 121 -16.90 -13.06 2.54
C ASP A 121 -16.31 -12.86 3.93
N GLN A 122 -16.90 -13.57 4.90
CA GLN A 122 -16.58 -13.59 6.33
C GLN A 122 -15.21 -14.24 6.60
N HIS A 123 -14.19 -13.85 5.84
CA HIS A 123 -12.78 -14.17 6.08
C HIS A 123 -12.03 -13.00 6.72
N ALA A 124 -12.73 -12.11 7.43
CA ALA A 124 -12.10 -11.37 8.51
C ALA A 124 -11.99 -12.29 9.73
N THR A 125 -11.07 -13.27 9.70
CA THR A 125 -10.48 -13.77 10.94
C THR A 125 -10.11 -12.52 11.73
N LEU A 126 -10.74 -12.30 12.88
CA LEU A 126 -10.49 -11.14 13.75
C LEU A 126 -9.00 -11.12 14.05
N ASN A 127 -8.24 -10.40 13.21
CA ASN A 127 -6.81 -10.34 13.33
C ASN A 127 -6.56 -9.48 14.58
N PRO A 128 -6.07 -10.06 15.69
CA PRO A 128 -5.90 -9.32 16.94
C PRO A 128 -4.95 -8.14 16.74
N ALA A 129 -4.00 -8.23 15.79
CA ALA A 129 -3.15 -7.11 15.42
C ALA A 129 -3.91 -6.00 14.68
N LEU A 130 -4.89 -6.35 13.84
CA LEU A 130 -5.74 -5.35 13.17
C LEU A 130 -6.69 -4.67 14.16
N ALA A 131 -7.25 -5.41 15.11
CA ALA A 131 -8.10 -4.86 16.17
C ALA A 131 -7.28 -3.92 17.09
N ALA A 132 -6.11 -4.37 17.56
CA ALA A 132 -5.20 -3.57 18.36
C ALA A 132 -4.73 -2.31 17.60
N ALA A 133 -4.44 -2.43 16.30
CA ALA A 133 -4.06 -1.29 15.47
C ALA A 133 -5.19 -0.24 15.37
N LYS A 134 -6.44 -0.68 15.14
CA LYS A 134 -7.61 0.22 15.10
C LYS A 134 -7.78 0.98 16.41
N GLU A 135 -7.71 0.28 17.54
CA GLU A 135 -7.84 0.89 18.87
C GLU A 135 -6.69 1.87 19.18
N CYS A 136 -5.45 1.51 18.82
CA CYS A 136 -4.30 2.40 18.94
C CYS A 136 -4.44 3.67 18.09
N LEU A 137 -4.97 3.54 16.87
CA LEU A 137 -5.26 4.68 15.98
C LEU A 137 -6.31 5.64 16.58
N GLU A 138 -7.32 5.10 17.26
CA GLU A 138 -8.34 5.90 17.96
C GLU A 138 -7.80 6.57 19.22
N THR A 139 -6.92 5.88 19.97
CA THR A 139 -6.31 6.41 21.19
C THR A 139 -5.27 7.50 20.88
N LEU A 140 -4.45 7.28 19.86
CA LEU A 140 -3.36 8.18 19.47
C LEU A 140 -3.82 9.32 18.56
N ARG A 141 -5.08 9.77 18.67
CA ARG A 141 -5.73 10.74 17.77
C ARG A 141 -5.11 12.14 17.88
N ASN A 142 -3.91 12.29 17.31
CA ASN A 142 -3.11 13.49 17.31
C ASN A 142 -2.72 13.87 15.87
N LYS A 143 -2.20 15.09 15.68
CA LYS A 143 -1.79 15.59 14.36
C LYS A 143 -0.79 14.66 13.65
N LYS A 144 0.04 13.92 14.39
CA LYS A 144 1.05 13.00 13.82
C LYS A 144 0.37 11.80 13.17
N THR A 145 -0.55 11.16 13.89
CA THR A 145 -1.33 10.01 13.40
C THR A 145 -2.17 10.42 12.19
N GLN A 146 -2.73 11.63 12.18
CA GLN A 146 -3.45 12.18 11.03
C GLN A 146 -2.55 12.38 9.80
N VAL A 147 -1.32 12.91 9.96
CA VAL A 147 -0.33 13.00 8.87
C VAL A 147 -0.09 11.62 8.26
N TRP A 148 0.15 10.61 9.09
CA TRP A 148 0.39 9.25 8.62
C TRP A 148 -0.82 8.68 7.87
N GLN A 149 -2.03 8.91 8.38
CA GLN A 149 -3.27 8.45 7.78
C GLN A 149 -3.58 9.12 6.43
N LEU A 150 -3.27 10.42 6.30
CA LEU A 150 -3.41 11.17 5.04
C LEU A 150 -2.35 10.75 4.01
N ARG A 151 -1.11 10.48 4.43
CA ARG A 151 -0.08 9.90 3.55
C ARG A 151 -0.48 8.54 3.00
N LEU A 152 -1.10 7.69 3.82
CA LEU A 152 -1.66 6.42 3.36
C LEU A 152 -2.79 6.58 2.35
N GLN A 153 -3.47 7.72 2.35
CA GLN A 153 -4.49 8.06 1.34
C GLN A 153 -3.87 8.65 0.06
N GLY A 154 -2.54 8.78 0.00
CA GLY A 154 -1.80 9.36 -1.12
C GLY A 154 -2.00 10.87 -1.24
N VAL A 155 -2.33 11.56 -0.14
CA VAL A 155 -2.34 13.04 -0.11
C VAL A 155 -0.89 13.51 -0.07
N GLY A 156 -0.54 14.48 -0.92
CA GLY A 156 0.81 15.04 -0.99
C GLY A 156 1.16 15.86 0.27
N ASP A 157 2.43 15.94 0.62
CA ASP A 157 2.86 16.54 1.89
C ASP A 157 2.52 18.03 2.02
N GLU A 158 2.52 18.77 0.91
CA GLU A 158 2.10 20.18 0.86
C GLU A 158 0.60 20.33 1.19
N GLU A 159 -0.22 19.46 0.62
CA GLU A 159 -1.67 19.46 0.87
C GLU A 159 -1.97 18.99 2.31
N ILE A 160 -1.19 18.04 2.85
CA ILE A 160 -1.29 17.64 4.26
C ILE A 160 -0.92 18.81 5.18
N ALA A 161 0.16 19.55 4.87
CA ALA A 161 0.57 20.71 5.64
C ALA A 161 -0.52 21.78 5.66
N ALA A 162 -1.15 22.06 4.52
CA ALA A 162 -2.29 22.97 4.43
C ALA A 162 -3.50 22.48 5.24
N ARG A 163 -3.92 21.21 5.07
CA ARG A 163 -5.09 20.61 5.76
C ARG A 163 -4.94 20.60 7.28
N LEU A 164 -3.74 20.37 7.79
CA LEU A 164 -3.47 20.25 9.23
C LEU A 164 -2.94 21.55 9.87
N ASN A 165 -2.87 22.62 9.07
CA ASN A 165 -2.32 23.92 9.44
C ASN A 165 -0.92 23.78 10.09
N VAL A 166 0.01 23.18 9.34
CA VAL A 166 1.38 22.91 9.77
C VAL A 166 2.34 23.79 8.96
N ALA A 167 3.26 24.47 9.66
CA ALA A 167 4.10 25.53 9.08
C ALA A 167 5.15 25.05 8.06
N SER A 168 5.51 23.77 8.04
CA SER A 168 6.54 23.27 7.12
C SER A 168 6.39 21.80 6.74
N VAL A 169 6.80 21.48 5.50
CA VAL A 169 6.92 20.09 5.00
C VAL A 169 7.93 19.29 5.85
N GLY A 170 8.99 19.94 6.36
CA GLY A 170 9.92 19.32 7.33
C GLY A 170 9.23 18.79 8.60
N THR A 171 8.21 19.51 9.08
CA THR A 171 7.41 19.06 10.23
C THR A 171 6.53 17.85 9.89
N ILE A 172 6.04 17.77 8.65
CA ILE A 172 5.28 16.60 8.15
C ILE A 172 6.15 15.34 8.14
N TYR A 173 7.40 15.42 7.68
CA TYR A 173 8.33 14.29 7.74
C TYR A 173 8.56 13.80 9.18
N ARG A 174 8.79 14.73 10.11
CA ARG A 174 8.95 14.41 11.54
C ARG A 174 7.69 13.76 12.11
N TYR A 175 6.52 14.33 11.84
CA TYR A 175 5.23 13.80 12.30
C TYR A 175 4.95 12.40 11.75
N ALA A 176 5.25 12.14 10.48
CA ALA A 176 5.08 10.82 9.89
C ALA A 176 5.99 9.77 10.57
N SER A 177 7.25 10.14 10.86
CA SER A 177 8.21 9.27 11.56
C SER A 177 7.74 8.97 13.00
N GLU A 178 7.37 10.00 13.75
CA GLU A 178 6.89 9.88 15.13
C GLU A 178 5.56 9.11 15.21
N ALA A 179 4.66 9.28 14.25
CA ALA A 179 3.41 8.55 14.17
C ALA A 179 3.64 7.06 13.95
N LYS A 180 4.52 6.70 13.01
CA LYS A 180 4.89 5.30 12.74
C LYS A 180 5.41 4.63 14.01
N LYS A 181 6.31 5.29 14.75
CA LYS A 181 6.87 4.79 16.01
C LYS A 181 5.79 4.62 17.08
N SER A 182 4.95 5.64 17.28
CA SER A 182 3.90 5.62 18.31
C SER A 182 2.86 4.52 18.08
N ILE A 183 2.43 4.32 16.81
CA ILE A 183 1.49 3.26 16.44
C ILE A 183 2.14 1.89 16.65
N HIS A 184 3.39 1.72 16.21
CA HIS A 184 4.14 0.47 16.40
C HIS A 184 4.27 0.11 17.88
N ASP A 185 4.66 1.06 18.72
CA ASP A 185 4.87 0.82 20.15
C ASP A 185 3.56 0.50 20.87
N CYS A 186 2.45 1.17 20.51
CA CYS A 186 1.12 0.87 21.04
C CYS A 186 0.62 -0.52 20.64
N VAL A 187 0.74 -0.89 19.36
CA VAL A 187 0.32 -2.21 18.88
C VAL A 187 1.16 -3.30 19.52
N ARG A 188 2.48 -3.10 19.66
CA ARG A 188 3.36 -4.04 20.33
C ARG A 188 3.03 -4.22 21.82
N ALA A 189 2.62 -3.15 22.50
CA ALA A 189 2.20 -3.22 23.90
C ALA A 189 0.90 -4.01 24.08
N LYS A 190 -0.04 -3.92 23.13
CA LYS A 190 -1.34 -4.63 23.17
C LYS A 190 -1.28 -6.10 22.73
N LEU A 191 -0.22 -6.50 22.03
CA LEU A 191 -0.01 -7.87 21.56
C LEU A 191 0.92 -8.69 22.46
N ARG A 192 1.33 -8.13 23.60
CA ARG A 192 2.05 -8.84 24.68
C ARG A 192 1.06 -9.35 25.70
#